data_AF-A0A965SP38-F1
#
_entry.id   AF-A0A965SP38-F1
#
_cell.length_a   1.000
_cell.length_b   1.000
_cell.length_c   1.000
_cell.angle_alpha   90.00
_cell.angle_beta   90.00
_cell.angle_gamma   90.00
#
_symmetry.space_group_name_H-M   'P 1'
#
loop_
_entity.id
_entity.type
_entity.pdbx_description
1 polymer ?
#
loop_
_entity_poly.entity_id
_entity_poly.type
_entity_poly.pdbx_seq_one_letter_code
_entity_poly.pdbx_strand_id
1 'polypeptide(L)' 'MSAIVDIIGREILDSRGNPTVECDVLLESGIMGRAAVPSGASTGSREA' A
#
# COMPACT_ATOMS: atom_id res chain seq x y z
N MET A 1 0.12 -22.36 -0.23
CA MET A 1 0.00 -21.82 -1.60
C MET A 1 0.27 -20.31 -1.56
N SER A 2 0.81 -19.71 -2.62
CA SER A 2 1.10 -18.25 -2.69
C SER A 2 0.11 -17.48 -3.57
N ALA A 3 -1.01 -18.10 -3.97
CA ALA A 3 -2.06 -17.43 -4.72
C ALA A 3 -2.69 -16.32 -3.87
N ILE A 4 -2.91 -15.14 -4.46
CA ILE A 4 -3.63 -14.03 -3.83
C ILE A 4 -5.12 -14.31 -3.93
N VAL A 5 -5.83 -14.14 -2.82
CA VAL A 5 -7.28 -14.38 -2.74
C VAL A 5 -8.08 -13.12 -2.41
N ASP A 6 -7.45 -12.11 -1.79
CA ASP A 6 -8.10 -10.83 -1.53
C ASP A 6 -7.08 -9.67 -1.45
N ILE A 7 -7.54 -8.47 -1.78
CA ILE A 7 -6.76 -7.22 -1.76
C ILE A 7 -7.67 -6.07 -1.28
N ILE A 8 -7.30 -5.43 -0.17
CA ILE A 8 -8.08 -4.32 0.41
C ILE A 8 -7.20 -3.07 0.54
N GLY A 9 -7.53 -2.03 -0.23
CA GLY A 9 -6.90 -0.72 -0.15
C GLY A 9 -7.66 0.24 0.77
N ARG A 10 -6.93 1.14 1.44
CA ARG A 10 -7.49 2.21 2.29
C ARG A 10 -6.61 3.46 2.26
N GLU A 11 -7.23 4.61 2.53
CA GLU A 11 -6.52 5.87 2.76
C GLU A 11 -6.03 5.93 4.21
N ILE A 12 -4.78 6.36 4.41
CA ILE A 12 -4.17 6.65 5.69
C ILE A 12 -3.41 7.99 5.63
N LEU A 13 -2.89 8.48 6.75
CA LEU A 13 -2.03 9.65 6.77
C LEU A 13 -0.55 9.25 6.88
N ASP A 14 0.31 9.90 6.11
CA ASP A 14 1.76 9.77 6.21
C ASP A 14 2.34 10.56 7.41
N SER A 15 3.67 10.53 7.57
CA SER A 15 4.36 11.25 8.64
C SER A 15 4.28 12.78 8.56
N ARG A 16 3.84 13.34 7.43
CA ARG A 16 3.62 14.78 7.21
C ARG A 16 2.13 15.15 7.30
N GLY A 17 1.25 14.19 7.59
CA GLY A 17 -0.20 14.38 7.64
C GLY A 17 -0.87 14.44 6.28
N ASN A 18 -0.19 14.05 5.21
CA ASN A 18 -0.80 13.96 3.88
C ASN A 18 -1.48 12.61 3.69
N PRO A 19 -2.66 12.56 3.03
CA PRO A 19 -3.26 11.30 2.61
C PRO A 19 -2.30 10.45 1.75
N THR A 20 -2.23 9.16 2.04
CA THR A 20 -1.51 8.14 1.25
C THR A 20 -2.27 6.80 1.27
N VAL A 21 -1.82 5.83 0.49
CA VAL A 21 -2.46 4.52 0.32
C VAL A 21 -1.77 3.45 1.18
N GLU A 22 -2.58 2.64 1.87
CA GLU A 22 -2.18 1.38 2.48
C GLU A 22 -2.98 0.22 1.87
N CYS A 23 -2.36 -0.95 1.72
CA CYS A 23 -3.00 -2.13 1.20
C CYS A 23 -2.72 -3.37 2.07
N ASP A 24 -3.77 -4.15 2.33
CA ASP A 24 -3.70 -5.52 2.82
C ASP A 24 -3.80 -6.50 1.64
N VAL A 25 -2.99 -7.56 1.64
CA VAL A 25 -3.05 -8.67 0.68
C VAL A 25 -3.18 -9.98 1.44
N LEU A 26 -4.22 -10.76 1.14
CA LEU A 26 -4.45 -12.08 1.72
C LEU A 26 -4.07 -13.17 0.70
N LEU A 27 -3.24 -14.12 1.12
CA LEU A 27 -2.90 -15.30 0.36
C LEU A 27 -3.83 -16.46 0.71
N GLU A 28 -3.97 -17.42 -0.20
CA GLU A 28 -4.70 -18.67 0.04
C GLU A 28 -4.11 -19.48 1.21
N SER A 29 -2.83 -19.31 1.53
CA SER A 29 -2.21 -19.86 2.74
C SER A 29 -2.72 -19.25 4.05
N GLY A 30 -3.55 -18.21 4.01
CA GLY A 30 -4.01 -17.44 5.16
C GLY A 30 -3.03 -16.37 5.64
N ILE A 31 -1.86 -16.24 5.00
CA ILE A 31 -0.89 -15.18 5.33
C ILE A 31 -1.42 -13.84 4.82
N MET A 32 -1.38 -12.82 5.69
CA MET A 32 -1.71 -11.44 5.35
C MET A 32 -0.44 -10.57 5.36
N GLY A 33 -0.20 -9.85 4.27
CA GLY A 33 0.81 -8.80 4.18
C GLY A 33 0.17 -7.42 4.12
N ARG A 34 0.78 -6.44 4.79
CA ARG A 34 0.36 -5.03 4.77
C ARG A 34 1.49 -4.13 4.35
N ALA A 35 1.22 -3.17 3.47
CA ALA A 35 2.19 -2.16 3.06
C ALA A 35 1.54 -0.79 2.85
N ALA A 36 2.23 0.26 3.30
CA ALA A 36 1.89 1.66 3.05
C ALA A 36 2.85 2.27 2.03
N VAL A 37 2.33 3.09 1.12
CA VAL A 37 3.12 3.76 0.08
C VAL A 37 3.68 5.08 0.64
N PRO A 38 5.00 5.35 0.54
CA PRO A 38 5.56 6.63 0.92
C PRO A 38 5.15 7.73 -0.07
N SER A 39 4.88 8.93 0.43
CA SER A 39 4.65 10.11 -0.42
C SER A 39 5.95 10.93 -0.53
N GLY A 40 6.49 11.07 -1.73
CA GLY A 40 7.66 11.92 -1.98
C GLY A 40 7.31 13.41 -1.82
N ALA A 41 8.28 14.25 -1.44
CA ALA A 41 8.13 15.71 -1.54
C ALA A 41 8.42 16.22 -2.96
N SER A 42 9.39 15.58 -3.62
CA SER A 42 9.69 15.79 -5.04
C SER A 42 8.63 15.09 -5.88
N THR A 43 8.24 15.72 -6.98
CA THR A 43 7.40 15.14 -8.03
C THR A 43 8.04 15.44 -9.38
N GLY A 44 9.11 14.70 -9.70
CA GLY A 44 9.73 14.77 -11.01
C GLY A 44 8.75 14.31 -12.10
N SER A 45 8.74 15.00 -13.24
CA SER A 45 7.85 14.70 -14.38
C SER A 45 8.03 13.29 -15.01
N ARG A 46 9.00 12.52 -14.55
CA ARG A 46 9.30 11.14 -14.99
C ARG A 46 9.29 10.13 -13.83
N GLU A 47 8.86 10.55 -12.64
CA GLU A 47 8.58 9.61 -11.55
C GLU A 47 7.36 8.75 -11.92
N ALA A 48 7.26 7.56 -11.34
CA ALA A 48 6.28 6.52 -11.69
C ALA A 48 4.84 6.92 -11.38
#